data_AF-A0A4Z0N7V3-F1
#
_entry.id   AF-A0A4Z0N7V3-F1
#
_cell.length_a   1.000
_cell.length_b   1.000
_cell.length_c   1.000
_cell.angle_alpha   90.00
_cell.angle_beta   90.00
_cell.angle_gamma   90.00
#
_symmetry.space_group_name_H-M   'P 1'
#
loop_
_entity.id
_entity.type
_entity.pdbx_description
1 polymer ?
#
loop_
_entity_poly.entity_id
_entity_poly.type
_entity_poly.pdbx_seq_one_letter_code
_entity_poly.pdbx_strand_id
1 'polypeptide(L)' 'MSSTAGQLAAARGTLLELPDTTSAGIALQLTVTTVLALIAFYFIGFDQGAVSVFGSDTHVHEFVHDARHLLGFPCH' A
#
# COMPACT_ATOMS: atom_id res chain seq x y z
N MET A 1 18.82 -46.25 -27.09
CA MET A 1 18.83 -45.87 -25.67
C MET A 1 19.20 -44.39 -25.57
N SER A 2 18.26 -43.48 -25.81
CA SER A 2 18.49 -42.04 -25.69
C SER A 2 17.31 -41.37 -24.99
N SER A 3 17.59 -40.98 -23.75
CA SER A 3 17.04 -39.85 -22.99
C SER A 3 15.52 -39.67 -22.96
N THR A 4 14.83 -40.52 -22.18
CA THR A 4 13.57 -40.15 -21.51
C THR A 4 13.76 -39.07 -20.43
N ALA A 5 15.00 -38.77 -20.03
CA ALA A 5 15.34 -37.73 -19.06
C ALA A 5 15.15 -36.30 -19.61
N GLY A 6 15.30 -36.09 -20.92
CA GLY A 6 15.09 -34.77 -21.55
C GLY A 6 13.63 -34.32 -21.61
N GLN A 7 12.68 -35.26 -21.59
CA GLN A 7 11.24 -34.97 -21.65
C GLN A 7 10.64 -34.53 -20.30
N LEU A 8 11.25 -34.93 -19.17
CA LEU A 8 10.79 -34.53 -17.84
C LEU A 8 11.13 -33.07 -17.48
N ALA A 9 12.16 -32.48 -18.11
CA ALA A 9 12.52 -31.08 -17.88
C ALA A 9 11.62 -30.08 -18.65
N ALA A 10 11.12 -30.48 -19.83
CA ALA A 10 10.22 -29.66 -20.66
C ALA A 10 8.76 -29.69 -20.20
N ALA A 11 8.39 -30.65 -19.34
CA ALA A 11 7.10 -30.71 -18.66
C ALA A 11 7.03 -29.79 -17.40
N ARG A 12 7.99 -28.86 -17.24
CA ARG A 12 7.81 -27.66 -16.41
C ARG A 12 6.92 -26.66 -17.15
N GLY A 13 5.72 -27.13 -17.46
CA GLY A 13 4.71 -26.39 -18.17
C GLY A 13 4.54 -25.04 -17.49
N THR A 14 4.90 -23.98 -18.20
CA THR A 14 4.35 -22.65 -17.98
C THR A 14 2.90 -22.67 -18.47
N LEU A 15 2.10 -23.58 -17.91
CA LEU A 15 0.66 -23.50 -17.93
C LEU A 15 0.32 -22.38 -16.96
N LEU A 16 -0.61 -21.51 -17.31
CA LEU A 16 -1.09 -20.49 -16.39
C LEU A 16 -1.75 -21.20 -15.20
N GLU A 17 -0.99 -21.47 -14.13
CA GLU A 17 -1.47 -22.15 -12.94
C GLU A 17 -2.42 -21.17 -12.23
N LEU A 18 -3.73 -21.50 -12.19
CA LEU A 18 -4.69 -20.64 -11.51
C LEU A 18 -4.31 -20.58 -10.03
N PRO A 19 -4.29 -19.38 -9.42
CA PRO A 19 -3.97 -19.25 -8.01
C PRO A 19 -4.95 -20.06 -7.17
N ASP A 20 -4.43 -20.83 -6.22
CA ASP A 20 -5.25 -21.51 -5.24
C ASP A 20 -5.89 -20.51 -4.27
N THR A 21 -6.93 -20.92 -3.57
CA THR A 21 -7.68 -20.05 -2.65
C THR A 21 -6.81 -19.51 -1.52
N THR A 22 -5.77 -20.25 -1.13
CA THR A 22 -4.80 -19.82 -0.12
C THR A 22 -3.96 -18.67 -0.67
N SER A 23 -3.34 -18.82 -1.84
CA SER A 23 -2.55 -17.74 -2.45
C SER A 23 -3.41 -16.51 -2.76
N ALA A 24 -4.63 -16.70 -3.26
CA ALA A 24 -5.59 -15.63 -3.47
C ALA A 24 -5.95 -14.91 -2.15
N GLY A 25 -6.15 -15.67 -1.06
CA GLY A 25 -6.43 -15.14 0.27
C GLY A 25 -5.28 -14.32 0.85
N ILE A 26 -4.05 -14.83 0.74
CA ILE A 26 -2.85 -14.10 1.17
C ILE A 26 -2.63 -12.84 0.33
N ALA A 27 -2.81 -12.94 -0.99
CA ALA A 27 -2.71 -11.78 -1.87
C ALA A 27 -3.74 -10.70 -1.50
N LEU A 28 -4.98 -11.10 -1.21
CA LEU A 28 -6.02 -10.17 -0.75
C LEU A 28 -5.64 -9.55 0.59
N GLN A 29 -5.18 -10.33 1.55
CA GLN A 29 -4.81 -9.83 2.88
C GLN A 29 -3.65 -8.85 2.82
N LEU A 30 -2.61 -9.15 2.03
CA LEU A 30 -1.50 -8.23 1.78
C LEU A 30 -2.01 -6.95 1.12
N THR A 31 -2.83 -7.07 0.09
CA THR A 31 -3.39 -5.91 -0.63
C THR A 31 -4.18 -5.00 0.31
N VAL A 32 -5.11 -5.57 1.08
CA VAL A 32 -5.93 -4.81 2.03
C VAL A 32 -5.05 -4.15 3.09
N THR A 33 -4.10 -4.89 3.66
CA THR A 33 -3.21 -4.35 4.70
C THR A 33 -2.35 -3.21 4.15
N THR A 34 -1.79 -3.37 2.94
CA THR A 34 -1.01 -2.33 2.27
C THR A 34 -1.85 -1.10 1.99
N VAL A 35 -3.07 -1.26 1.46
CA VAL A 35 -3.98 -0.14 1.20
C VAL A 35 -4.30 0.61 2.50
N LEU A 36 -4.61 -0.11 3.58
CA LEU A 36 -4.86 0.51 4.89
C LEU A 36 -3.64 1.26 5.42
N ALA A 37 -2.44 0.68 5.27
CA ALA A 37 -1.20 1.35 5.66
C ALA A 37 -0.94 2.62 4.84
N LEU A 38 -1.20 2.59 3.53
CA LEU A 38 -1.07 3.76 2.66
C LEU A 38 -2.09 4.85 2.99
N ILE A 39 -3.32 4.48 3.35
CA ILE A 39 -4.34 5.44 3.81
C ILE A 39 -3.87 6.10 5.11
N ALA A 40 -3.39 5.33 6.09
CA ALA A 40 -2.86 5.88 7.33
C ALA A 40 -1.66 6.81 7.07
N PHE A 41 -0.72 6.38 6.22
CA PHE A 41 0.43 7.19 5.83
C PHE A 41 0.02 8.49 5.12
N TYR A 42 -0.99 8.44 4.25
CA TYR A 42 -1.56 9.61 3.61
C TYR A 42 -2.10 10.62 4.62
N PHE A 43 -2.87 10.16 5.63
CA PHE A 43 -3.39 11.06 6.67
C PHE A 43 -2.29 11.68 7.52
N ILE A 44 -1.24 10.92 7.85
CA ILE A 44 -0.06 11.46 8.54
C ILE A 44 0.60 12.55 7.68
N GLY A 45 0.80 12.29 6.38
CA GLY A 45 1.35 13.28 5.46
C GLY A 45 0.47 14.52 5.29
N PHE A 46 -0.85 14.34 5.26
CA PHE A 46 -1.83 15.42 5.20
C PHE A 46 -1.76 16.33 6.44
N ASP A 47 -1.74 15.75 7.64
CA ASP A 47 -1.64 16.50 8.91
C ASP A 47 -0.33 17.29 9.01
N GLN A 48 0.76 16.71 8.51
CA GLN A 48 2.07 17.36 8.44
C GLN A 48 2.23 18.35 7.26
N GLY A 49 1.19 18.54 6.44
CA GLY A 49 1.21 19.47 5.30
C GLY A 49 2.01 19.01 4.08
N ALA A 50 2.36 17.72 3.98
CA ALA A 50 3.10 17.18 2.83
C ALA A 50 2.25 17.09 1.54
N VAL A 51 0.92 17.09 1.68
CA VAL A 51 -0.05 17.04 0.56
C VAL A 51 -1.24 17.95 0.86
N SER A 52 -1.76 18.63 -0.17
CA SER A 52 -2.99 19.45 -0.07
C SER A 52 -4.05 18.98 -1.07
N VAL A 53 -5.24 18.65 -0.57
CA VAL A 53 -6.39 18.21 -1.39
C VAL A 53 -7.12 19.40 -2.01
N PHE A 54 -7.11 20.55 -1.33
CA PHE A 54 -7.83 21.76 -1.75
C PHE A 54 -6.93 22.76 -2.48
N GLY A 55 -5.76 22.33 -2.96
CA GLY A 55 -4.83 23.20 -3.69
C GLY A 55 -4.10 24.16 -2.75
N SER A 56 -3.94 25.41 -3.17
CA SER A 56 -3.29 26.46 -2.36
C SER A 56 -4.16 27.01 -1.23
N ASP A 57 -5.35 26.47 -1.03
CA ASP A 57 -6.31 26.93 -0.03
C ASP A 57 -5.98 26.32 1.35
N THR A 58 -5.40 27.13 2.24
CA THR A 58 -4.79 26.69 3.52
C THR A 58 -5.71 26.83 4.73
N HIS A 59 -6.98 27.21 4.57
CA HIS A 59 -7.86 27.46 5.72
C HIS A 59 -7.98 26.26 6.67
N VAL A 60 -8.06 25.04 6.12
CA VAL A 60 -8.06 23.81 6.94
C VAL A 60 -6.69 23.57 7.58
N HIS A 61 -5.61 23.84 6.85
CA HIS A 61 -4.23 23.70 7.34
C HIS A 61 -3.95 24.63 8.52
N GLU A 62 -4.32 25.91 8.41
CA GLU A 62 -4.18 26.90 9.48
C GLU A 62 -5.08 26.59 10.67
N PHE A 63 -6.33 26.17 10.45
CA PHE A 63 -7.23 25.77 11.53
C PHE A 63 -6.68 24.59 12.35
N VAL A 64 -6.17 23.54 11.69
CA VAL A 64 -5.59 22.37 12.37
C VAL A 64 -4.25 22.75 13.04
N HIS A 65 -3.44 23.56 12.36
CA HIS A 65 -2.20 24.09 12.90
C HIS A 65 -2.42 24.89 14.19
N ASP A 66 -3.45 25.74 14.24
CA ASP A 66 -3.83 26.51 15.43
C ASP A 66 -4.42 25.63 16.54
N ALA A 67 -5.18 24.59 16.19
CA ALA A 67 -5.71 23.63 17.15
C ALA A 67 -4.60 22.85 17.87
N ARG A 68 -3.51 22.45 17.17
CA ARG A 68 -2.38 21.77 17.84
C ARG A 68 -1.66 22.73 18.80
N HIS A 69 -1.53 24.01 18.44
CA HIS A 69 -0.96 25.02 19.31
C HIS A 69 -1.83 25.24 20.56
N LEU A 70 -3.15 25.26 20.38
CA LEU A 70 -4.10 25.33 21.50
C LEU A 70 -3.94 24.14 22.46
N LEU A 71 -3.66 22.95 21.92
CA LEU A 71 -3.40 21.73 22.70
C LEU A 71 -1.96 21.63 23.23
N GLY A 72 -1.12 22.64 22.98
CA GLY A 72 0.25 22.73 23.50
C GLY A 72 1.29 21.87 22.76
N PHE A 73 0.95 21.30 21.60
CA PHE A 73 1.91 20.57 20.78
C PHE A 73 2.86 21.54 20.06
N PRO A 74 4.18 21.33 20.11
CA PRO A 74 5.16 22.21 19.45
C PRO A 74 5.15 22.07 17.92
N CYS A 75 5.45 23.18 17.23
CA CYS A 75 5.70 23.25 15.78
C CYS A 75 7.20 23.50 15.47
N HIS A 76 7.69 23.08 14.30
CA HIS A 76 8.95 23.56 13.72
C HIS A 76 8.63 24.48 12.54
#